data_AF-A0A7S2K719-F1
#
_entry.id   AF-A0A7S2K719-F1
#
_cell.length_a   1.000
_cell.length_b   1.000
_cell.length_c   1.000
_cell.angle_alpha   90.00
_cell.angle_beta   90.00
_cell.angle_gamma   90.00
#
_symmetry.space_group_name_H-M   'P 1'
#
loop_
_entity.id
_entity.type
_entity.pdbx_description
1 polymer ?
#
loop_
_entity_poly.entity_id
_entity_poly.type
_entity_poly.pdbx_seq_one_letter_code
_entity_poly.pdbx_strand_id
1 'polypeptide(L)'
;LKRCAVISKSAGGIGLSVHNIRARGTHIKGTRGVSNGLVPMLRVYDVTSRYVDQGGGKRPGAFAVYVEPWHADIFDVLNLKKNHGKEEQRARDLFYGLWIPDLFMKRVEEDGQ
;
A
#
# COMPACT_ATOMS: atom_id res chain seq x y z
N LEU A 1 8.51 -6.47 4.97
CA LEU A 1 9.60 -5.47 4.90
C LEU A 1 10.98 -6.05 4.62
N LYS A 2 11.60 -6.84 5.53
CA LYS A 2 12.97 -7.39 5.32
C LYS A 2 13.16 -8.10 3.97
N ARG A 3 12.22 -8.98 3.59
CA ARG A 3 12.23 -9.64 2.28
C ARG A 3 12.22 -8.64 1.12
N CYS A 4 11.38 -7.61 1.22
CA CYS A 4 11.29 -6.59 0.18
C CYS A 4 12.60 -5.82 0.02
N ALA A 5 13.25 -5.46 1.14
CA ALA A 5 14.57 -4.82 1.10
C ALA A 5 15.63 -5.70 0.43
N VAL A 6 15.71 -6.99 0.77
CA VAL A 6 16.69 -7.91 0.15
C VAL A 6 16.46 -8.06 -1.36
N ILE A 7 15.21 -8.15 -1.79
CA ILE A 7 14.84 -8.24 -3.21
C ILE A 7 15.19 -6.93 -3.94
N SER A 8 14.83 -5.77 -3.36
CA SER A 8 15.13 -4.46 -3.93
C SER A 8 16.63 -4.23 -4.10
N LYS A 9 17.42 -4.60 -3.09
CA LYS A 9 18.89 -4.54 -3.14
C LYS A 9 19.48 -5.34 -4.31
N SER A 10 18.82 -6.44 -4.66
CA SER A 10 19.23 -7.33 -5.76
C SER A 10 18.66 -6.89 -7.11
N ALA A 11 18.22 -5.64 -7.23
CA ALA A 11 17.59 -5.06 -8.41
C ALA A 11 16.22 -5.66 -8.82
N GLY A 12 15.53 -6.35 -7.90
CA GLY A 12 14.20 -6.93 -8.15
C GLY A 12 13.06 -5.93 -7.95
N GLY A 13 12.08 -5.94 -8.87
CA GLY A 13 10.78 -5.30 -8.67
C GLY A 13 9.85 -6.17 -7.82
N ILE A 14 8.92 -5.55 -7.07
CA ILE A 14 8.14 -6.26 -6.05
C ILE A 14 6.65 -5.95 -6.20
N GLY A 15 5.82 -7.00 -6.26
CA GLY A 15 4.38 -6.92 -6.04
C GLY A 15 4.04 -7.32 -4.60
N LEU A 16 3.37 -6.46 -3.85
CA LEU A 16 2.95 -6.70 -2.47
C LEU A 16 1.43 -6.65 -2.36
N SER A 17 0.81 -7.78 -2.01
CA SER A 17 -0.59 -7.81 -1.61
C SER A 17 -0.73 -7.39 -0.15
N VAL A 18 -1.68 -6.47 0.14
CA VAL A 18 -1.92 -5.95 1.49
C VAL A 18 -3.34 -6.20 2.03
N HIS A 19 -4.14 -7.03 1.33
CA HIS A 19 -5.55 -7.29 1.68
C HIS A 19 -5.76 -7.85 3.09
N ASN A 20 -4.76 -8.59 3.61
CA ASN A 20 -4.84 -9.25 4.92
C ASN A 20 -4.43 -8.36 6.11
N ILE A 21 -4.07 -7.10 5.85
CA ILE A 21 -3.75 -6.15 6.91
C ILE A 21 -5.05 -5.50 7.39
N ARG A 22 -5.20 -5.40 8.71
CA ARG A 22 -6.41 -4.83 9.30
C ARG A 22 -6.52 -3.32 9.02
N ALA A 23 -7.73 -2.85 8.77
CA ALA A 23 -8.03 -1.44 8.52
C ALA A 23 -7.85 -0.54 9.75
N ARG A 24 -7.83 0.78 9.54
CA ARG A 24 -7.77 1.79 10.59
C ARG A 24 -8.97 1.67 11.55
N GLY A 25 -8.72 1.86 12.84
CA GLY A 25 -9.76 1.81 13.88
C GLY A 25 -10.12 0.39 14.37
N THR A 26 -9.59 -0.66 13.73
CA THR A 26 -9.84 -2.05 14.17
C THR A 26 -9.12 -2.39 15.48
N HIS A 27 -9.77 -3.20 16.33
CA HIS A 27 -9.28 -3.51 17.68
C HIS A 27 -7.99 -4.37 17.67
N ILE A 28 -7.07 -4.08 18.59
CA ILE A 28 -5.84 -4.85 18.83
C ILE A 28 -5.91 -5.50 20.22
N LYS A 29 -6.14 -6.82 20.25
CA LYS A 29 -6.29 -7.60 21.50
C LYS A 29 -5.12 -7.43 22.48
N GLY A 30 -3.88 -7.42 21.98
CA GLY A 30 -2.68 -7.41 22.82
C GLY A 30 -2.41 -6.09 23.53
N THR A 31 -2.61 -4.96 22.84
CA THR A 31 -2.34 -3.62 23.38
C THR A 31 -3.59 -2.90 23.88
N ARG A 32 -4.78 -3.49 23.67
CA ARG A 32 -6.09 -2.87 23.85
C ARG A 32 -6.28 -1.56 23.04
N GLY A 33 -5.39 -1.29 22.08
CA GLY A 33 -5.47 -0.13 21.20
C GLY A 33 -6.25 -0.39 19.92
N VAL A 34 -6.19 0.57 19.01
CA VAL A 34 -6.75 0.49 17.66
C VAL A 34 -5.64 0.50 16.61
N SER A 35 -5.90 -0.12 15.46
CA SER A 35 -4.99 -0.10 14.31
C SER A 35 -4.93 1.28 13.68
N ASN A 36 -3.74 1.68 13.24
CA ASN A 36 -3.56 2.89 12.44
C ASN A 36 -3.82 2.66 10.93
N GLY A 37 -4.13 1.42 10.53
CA GLY A 37 -4.50 1.06 9.16
C GLY A 37 -3.33 0.91 8.19
N LEU A 38 -3.65 0.92 6.90
CA LEU A 38 -2.69 0.72 5.81
C LEU A 38 -1.73 1.91 5.62
N VAL A 39 -2.21 3.15 5.77
CA VAL A 39 -1.43 4.35 5.40
C VAL A 39 -0.08 4.42 6.12
N PRO A 40 0.02 4.29 7.46
CA PRO A 40 1.32 4.37 8.12
C PRO A 40 2.23 3.20 7.78
N MET A 41 1.67 2.00 7.56
CA MET A 41 2.43 0.84 7.14
C MET A 41 3.04 1.07 5.76
N LEU A 42 2.26 1.55 4.79
CA LEU A 42 2.72 1.84 3.43
C LEU A 42 3.78 2.94 3.40
N ARG A 43 3.71 3.93 4.30
CA ARG A 43 4.79 4.92 4.43
C ARG A 43 6.13 4.32 4.84
N VAL A 44 6.13 3.28 5.68
CA VAL A 44 7.38 2.56 6.01
C VAL A 44 7.93 1.85 4.78
N TYR A 45 7.06 1.28 3.93
CA TYR A 45 7.49 0.67 2.66
C TYR A 45 8.02 1.71 1.67
N ASP A 46 7.40 2.89 1.59
CA ASP A 46 7.84 4.03 0.75
C ASP A 46 9.24 4.54 1.15
N VAL A 47 9.47 4.74 2.45
CA VAL A 47 10.81 5.10 2.94
C VAL A 47 11.82 3.98 2.67
N THR A 48 11.41 2.72 2.78
CA THR A 48 12.28 1.57 2.51
C THR A 48 12.62 1.45 1.03
N SER A 49 11.69 1.71 0.11
CA SER A 49 11.97 1.66 -1.33
C SER A 49 12.93 2.76 -1.77
N ARG A 50 12.85 3.93 -1.13
CA ARG A 50 13.84 5.01 -1.30
C ARG A 50 15.20 4.67 -0.73
N TYR A 51 15.24 4.08 0.47
CA TYR A 51 16.50 3.76 1.15
C TYR A 51 17.26 2.62 0.47
N VAL A 52 16.54 1.62 -0.03
CA VAL A 52 17.12 0.44 -0.69
C VAL A 52 17.03 0.61 -2.20
N ASP A 53 17.84 1.53 -2.71
CA ASP A 53 18.02 1.71 -4.14
C ASP A 53 18.82 0.55 -4.77
N GLN A 54 18.63 0.35 -6.07
CA GLN A 54 19.34 -0.69 -6.80
C GLN A 54 20.78 -0.22 -7.00
N GLY A 55 21.66 -0.65 -6.09
CA GLY A 55 23.03 -0.18 -5.90
C GLY A 55 23.72 0.36 -7.15
N GLY A 56 24.25 1.58 -7.02
CA GLY A 56 25.00 2.28 -8.07
C GLY A 56 24.16 3.17 -8.98
N GLY A 57 22.99 3.65 -8.52
CA GLY A 57 22.18 4.65 -9.22
C GLY A 57 21.46 4.13 -10.47
N LYS A 58 21.37 2.80 -10.67
CA LYS A 58 20.78 2.22 -11.88
C LYS A 58 19.26 2.38 -11.94
N ARG A 59 18.53 2.17 -10.84
CA ARG A 59 17.07 2.44 -10.70
C ARG A 59 16.63 2.61 -9.23
N PRO A 60 15.65 3.49 -8.94
CA PRO A 60 14.98 3.52 -7.64
C PRO A 60 14.21 2.20 -7.41
N GLY A 61 14.13 1.76 -6.15
CA GLY A 61 13.37 0.57 -5.78
C GLY A 61 11.90 0.69 -6.18
N ALA A 62 11.36 -0.33 -6.85
CA ALA A 62 10.01 -0.30 -7.42
C ALA A 62 9.08 -1.31 -6.73
N PHE A 63 8.19 -0.80 -5.88
CA PHE A 63 7.21 -1.61 -5.15
C PHE A 63 5.80 -1.28 -5.66
N ALA A 64 5.08 -2.29 -6.14
CA ALA A 64 3.67 -2.20 -6.51
C ALA A 64 2.81 -2.82 -5.39
N VAL A 65 1.93 -2.03 -4.82
CA VAL A 65 1.00 -2.41 -3.75
C VAL A 65 -0.34 -2.75 -4.36
N TYR A 66 -0.83 -3.96 -4.08
CA TYR A 66 -2.14 -4.44 -4.52
C TYR A 66 -3.11 -4.47 -3.34
N VAL A 67 -4.24 -3.79 -3.51
CA VAL A 67 -5.35 -3.75 -2.54
C VAL A 67 -6.67 -4.10 -3.24
N GLU A 68 -7.58 -4.75 -2.51
CA GLU A 68 -8.90 -5.12 -3.03
C GLU A 68 -9.88 -3.98 -2.69
N PRO A 69 -10.84 -3.66 -3.56
CA PRO A 69 -11.66 -2.46 -3.43
C PRO A 69 -12.60 -2.46 -2.21
N TRP A 70 -12.86 -3.63 -1.61
CA TRP A 70 -13.68 -3.75 -0.40
C TRP A 70 -12.91 -3.44 0.90
N HIS A 71 -11.59 -3.27 0.85
CA HIS A 71 -10.81 -2.98 2.05
C HIS A 71 -11.21 -1.61 2.63
N ALA A 72 -11.47 -1.52 3.94
CA ALA A 72 -12.06 -0.29 4.52
C ALA A 72 -11.16 0.97 4.40
N ASP A 73 -9.84 0.81 4.28
CA ASP A 73 -8.91 1.92 4.01
C ASP A 73 -8.75 2.26 2.50
N ILE A 74 -9.58 1.72 1.59
CA ILE A 74 -9.38 1.83 0.13
C ILE A 74 -9.27 3.29 -0.34
N PHE A 75 -10.15 4.16 0.13
CA PHE A 75 -10.15 5.57 -0.26
C PHE A 75 -8.87 6.28 0.20
N ASP A 76 -8.35 5.95 1.37
CA ASP A 76 -7.08 6.49 1.85
C ASP A 76 -5.92 6.00 0.97
N VAL A 77 -5.93 4.72 0.57
CA VAL A 77 -4.92 4.15 -0.34
C VAL A 77 -4.93 4.83 -1.71
N LEU A 78 -6.10 5.07 -2.30
CA LEU A 78 -6.25 5.77 -3.58
C LEU A 78 -5.68 7.20 -3.54
N ASN A 79 -5.60 7.81 -2.36
CA ASN A 79 -5.06 9.17 -2.19
C ASN A 79 -3.54 9.21 -2.00
N LEU A 80 -2.86 8.08 -1.77
CA LEU A 80 -1.45 8.05 -1.37
C LEU A 80 -0.47 8.60 -2.41
N LYS A 81 -0.81 8.48 -3.71
CA LYS A 81 0.04 8.96 -4.82
C LYS A 81 -0.28 10.40 -5.25
N LYS A 82 -1.30 11.04 -4.70
CA LYS A 82 -1.69 12.41 -5.09
C LYS A 82 -0.58 13.41 -4.72
N ASN A 83 -0.37 14.42 -5.58
CA ASN A 83 0.66 15.44 -5.33
C ASN A 83 0.26 16.38 -4.18
N HIS A 84 -1.00 16.78 -4.12
CA HIS A 84 -1.52 17.71 -3.11
C HIS A 84 -1.95 16.98 -1.82
N GLY A 85 -1.93 17.70 -0.69
CA GLY A 85 -2.40 17.26 0.63
C GLY A 85 -1.28 17.00 1.65
N LYS A 86 -1.61 16.43 2.81
CA LYS A 86 -0.66 16.27 3.92
C LYS A 86 0.37 15.18 3.62
N GLU A 87 1.66 15.52 3.71
CA GLU A 87 2.79 14.58 3.52
C GLU A 87 2.69 13.32 4.38
N GLU A 88 2.11 13.45 5.58
CA GLU A 88 1.92 12.32 6.49
C GLU A 88 0.96 11.25 5.98
N GLN A 89 0.19 11.57 4.94
CA GLN A 89 -0.78 10.71 4.27
C GLN A 89 -0.34 10.42 2.83
N ARG A 90 0.97 10.48 2.53
CA ARG A 90 1.50 10.25 1.19
C ARG A 90 2.60 9.21 1.20
N ALA A 91 2.63 8.44 0.11
CA ALA A 91 3.62 7.43 -0.20
C ALA A 91 3.75 7.35 -1.72
N ARG A 92 4.50 8.31 -2.30
CA ARG A 92 4.46 8.60 -3.74
C ARG A 92 5.42 7.72 -4.54
N ASP A 93 6.44 7.18 -3.90
CA ASP A 93 7.46 6.33 -4.52
C ASP A 93 6.94 4.91 -4.76
N LEU A 94 5.85 4.54 -4.08
CA LEU A 94 5.13 3.30 -4.33
C LEU A 94 4.23 3.40 -5.57
N PHE A 95 4.04 2.27 -6.24
CA PHE A 95 3.02 2.06 -7.26
C PHE A 95 1.81 1.38 -6.63
N TYR A 96 0.62 1.64 -7.16
CA TYR A 96 -0.64 1.13 -6.64
C TYR A 96 -1.41 0.41 -7.73
N GLY A 97 -1.95 -0.76 -7.40
CA GLY A 97 -2.83 -1.55 -8.24
C GLY A 97 -4.07 -1.96 -7.46
N LEU A 98 -5.22 -1.99 -8.15
CA LEU A 98 -6.44 -2.56 -7.60
C LEU A 98 -6.55 -4.01 -8.06
N TRP A 99 -6.78 -4.90 -7.11
CA TRP A 99 -7.17 -6.27 -7.40
C TRP A 99 -8.69 -6.34 -7.37
N ILE A 100 -9.34 -6.24 -8.53
CA ILE A 100 -10.78 -6.00 -8.62
C ILE A 100 -11.54 -7.33 -8.81
N PRO A 101 -12.43 -7.72 -7.89
CA PRO A 101 -13.32 -8.86 -8.08
C PRO A 101 -14.46 -8.52 -9.05
N ASP A 102 -14.94 -9.51 -9.80
CA ASP A 102 -16.09 -9.36 -10.71
C ASP A 102 -17.34 -8.82 -9.99
N LEU A 103 -17.55 -9.20 -8.72
CA LEU A 103 -18.68 -8.71 -7.92
C LEU A 103 -18.65 -7.19 -7.74
N PHE A 104 -17.47 -6.59 -7.61
CA PHE A 104 -17.35 -5.13 -7.54
C PHE A 104 -17.82 -4.48 -8.84
N MET A 105 -17.38 -5.01 -9.99
CA MET A 105 -17.76 -4.48 -11.29
C MET A 105 -19.27 -4.64 -11.55
N LYS A 106 -19.86 -5.78 -11.20
CA LYS A 106 -21.31 -6.02 -11.31
C LYS A 106 -22.11 -5.00 -10.49
N ARG A 107 -21.70 -4.74 -9.24
CA ARG A 107 -22.38 -3.73 -8.41
C ARG A 107 -22.23 -2.31 -8.95
N VAL A 108 -21.08 -1.97 -9.51
CA VAL A 108 -20.90 -0.66 -10.17
C VAL A 108 -21.80 -0.52 -11.40
N GLU A 109 -21.95 -1.57 -12.21
CA GLU A 109 -22.82 -1.58 -13.39
C GLU A 109 -24.31 -1.43 -13.02
N GLU A 110 -24.72 -2.05 -11.91
CA GLU A 110 -26.10 -1.98 -11.38
C GLU A 110 -26.41 -0.69 -10.60
N ASP A 111 -25.42 0.20 -10.40
CA ASP A 111 -25.48 1.30 -9.41
C ASP A 111 -25.91 0.80 -8.01
N GLY A 112 -25.45 -0.40 -7.67
CA GLY A 112 -25.74 -1.09 -6.43
C GLY A 112 -25.04 -0.46 -5.23
N GLN A 113 -25.77 -0.30 -4.12
CA GLN A 113 -25.25 0.26 -2.86
C GLN A 113 -24.44 -0.75 -2.05
#